data_AF-A0A534LBK3-F1
#
_entry.id   AF-A0A534LBK3-F1
#
_cell.length_a   1.000
_cell.length_b   1.000
_cell.length_c   1.000
_cell.angle_alpha   90.00
_cell.angle_beta   90.00
_cell.angle_gamma   90.00
#
_symmetry.space_group_name_H-M   'P 1'
#
loop_
_entity.id
_entity.type
_entity.pdbx_description
1 polymer ?
#
loop_
_entity_poly.entity_id
_entity_poly.type
_entity_poly.pdbx_seq_one_letter_code
_entity_poly.pdbx_strand_id
1 'polypeptide(L)'
;PSIIIGLVAGILCNYVGSWRARTTLDDSLDVFACHGAGGIWGTLATGLFASTLINPGGPNGLFFGNPGQLGIQALACVIVAAFAFVGSYVILRIIDIFTPLRVSPAEEDAGLDISGFGEEAYVGEAEEARSTGVESDP
;
A
#
# COMPACT_ATOMS: atom_id res chain seq x y z
N PRO A 1 0.49 -24.88 3.74
CA PRO A 1 -0.38 -23.75 3.31
C PRO A 1 0.37 -22.53 2.77
N SER A 2 1.61 -22.27 3.23
CA SER A 2 2.41 -21.09 2.84
C SER A 2 2.52 -20.86 1.33
N ILE A 3 2.77 -21.90 0.53
CA ILE A 3 2.86 -21.81 -0.93
C ILE A 3 1.55 -21.30 -1.55
N ILE A 4 0.41 -21.83 -1.11
CA ILE A 4 -0.92 -21.39 -1.58
C ILE A 4 -1.16 -19.93 -1.19
N ILE A 5 -0.81 -19.56 0.05
CA ILE A 5 -0.98 -18.20 0.56
C ILE A 5 -0.15 -17.23 -0.28
N GLY A 6 1.13 -17.54 -0.53
CA GLY A 6 2.02 -16.70 -1.33
C GLY A 6 1.58 -16.57 -2.80
N LEU A 7 1.16 -17.68 -3.42
CA LEU A 7 0.68 -17.67 -4.80
C LEU A 7 -0.57 -16.79 -4.95
N VAL A 8 -1.55 -16.97 -4.07
CA VAL A 8 -2.79 -16.18 -4.10
C VAL A 8 -2.50 -14.72 -3.75
N ALA A 9 -1.63 -14.45 -2.79
CA ALA A 9 -1.20 -13.08 -2.46
C ALA A 9 -0.58 -12.39 -3.68
N GLY A 10 0.36 -13.04 -4.38
CA GLY A 10 1.00 -12.46 -5.56
C GLY A 10 0.00 -12.14 -6.68
N ILE A 11 -0.94 -13.04 -6.95
CA ILE A 11 -1.99 -12.82 -7.95
C ILE A 11 -2.89 -11.65 -7.53
N LEU A 12 -3.33 -11.61 -6.27
CA LEU A 12 -4.20 -10.56 -5.75
C LEU A 12 -3.52 -9.19 -5.76
N CYS A 13 -2.30 -9.08 -5.23
CA CYS A 13 -1.56 -7.82 -5.20
C CYS A 13 -1.32 -7.29 -6.62
N ASN A 14 -0.91 -8.15 -7.56
CA ASN A 14 -0.71 -7.76 -8.96
C ASN A 14 -2.02 -7.30 -9.62
N TYR A 15 -3.13 -8.01 -9.36
CA TYR A 15 -4.43 -7.63 -9.89
C TYR A 15 -4.89 -6.27 -9.34
N VAL A 16 -4.76 -6.05 -8.03
CA VAL A 16 -5.15 -4.79 -7.39
C VAL A 16 -4.29 -3.62 -7.90
N GLY A 17 -2.97 -3.79 -8.04
CA GLY A 17 -2.11 -2.77 -8.63
C GLY A 17 -2.48 -2.44 -10.09
N SER A 18 -2.67 -3.48 -10.91
CA SER A 18 -3.09 -3.33 -12.31
C SER A 18 -4.46 -2.66 -12.46
N TRP A 19 -5.38 -2.92 -11.53
CA TRP A 19 -6.69 -2.28 -11.47
C TRP A 19 -6.58 -0.82 -11.03
N ARG A 20 -5.82 -0.52 -9.95
CA ARG A 20 -5.56 0.83 -9.45
C ARG A 20 -4.97 1.73 -10.52
N ALA A 21 -4.05 1.22 -11.35
CA ALA A 21 -3.44 1.96 -12.45
C ALA A 21 -4.46 2.49 -13.49
N ARG A 22 -5.70 1.98 -13.48
CA ARG A 22 -6.81 2.44 -14.34
C ARG A 22 -7.78 3.38 -13.63
N THR A 23 -7.47 3.79 -12.40
CA THR A 23 -8.29 4.66 -11.56
C THR A 23 -7.58 5.99 -11.31
N THR A 24 -8.30 6.97 -10.78
CA THR A 24 -7.73 8.25 -10.33
C THR A 24 -7.13 8.18 -8.93
N LEU A 25 -7.06 6.99 -8.32
CA LEU A 25 -6.47 6.82 -7.00
C LEU A 25 -4.95 6.89 -7.10
N ASP A 26 -4.36 7.86 -6.41
CA ASP A 26 -2.91 8.04 -6.34
C ASP A 26 -2.35 7.35 -5.10
N ASP A 27 -2.11 6.04 -5.23
CA ASP A 27 -1.32 5.23 -4.31
C ASP A 27 0.10 5.05 -4.88
N SER A 28 0.94 6.08 -4.75
CA SER A 28 2.12 6.30 -5.60
C SER A 28 3.12 5.14 -5.63
N LEU A 29 3.16 4.32 -4.58
CA LEU A 29 4.06 3.17 -4.45
C LEU A 29 3.32 1.83 -4.32
N ASP A 30 2.04 1.76 -4.73
CA ASP A 30 1.20 0.56 -4.64
C ASP A 30 1.14 -0.03 -3.21
N VAL A 31 1.12 0.84 -2.19
CA VAL A 31 1.12 0.44 -0.78
C VAL A 31 -0.15 -0.32 -0.44
N PHE A 32 -1.31 0.14 -0.91
CA PHE A 32 -2.56 -0.57 -0.69
C PHE A 32 -2.61 -1.89 -1.46
N ALA A 33 -2.11 -1.92 -2.70
CA ALA A 33 -2.09 -3.15 -3.49
C ALA A 33 -1.21 -4.23 -2.84
N CYS A 34 0.00 -3.88 -2.40
CA CYS A 34 0.94 -4.84 -1.81
C CYS A 34 0.62 -5.17 -0.35
N HIS A 35 0.37 -4.17 0.49
CA HIS A 35 0.19 -4.36 1.93
C HIS A 35 -1.28 -4.47 2.34
N GLY A 36 -2.16 -3.67 1.75
CA GLY A 36 -3.60 -3.71 2.02
C GLY A 36 -4.22 -5.02 1.55
N ALA A 37 -4.21 -5.28 0.23
CA ALA A 37 -4.82 -6.48 -0.34
C ALA A 37 -4.11 -7.76 0.12
N GLY A 38 -2.77 -7.76 0.12
CA GLY A 38 -1.97 -8.88 0.63
C GLY A 38 -2.24 -9.17 2.12
N GLY A 39 -2.35 -8.13 2.95
CA GLY A 39 -2.64 -8.26 4.38
C GLY A 39 -4.05 -8.79 4.66
N ILE A 40 -5.06 -8.32 3.91
CA ILE A 40 -6.43 -8.86 4.00
C ILE A 40 -6.43 -10.34 3.67
N TRP A 41 -5.81 -10.74 2.55
CA TRP A 41 -5.72 -12.15 2.18
C TRP A 41 -4.97 -12.98 3.23
N GLY A 42 -3.82 -12.52 3.71
CA GLY A 42 -3.05 -13.23 4.74
C GLY A 42 -3.84 -13.44 6.03
N THR A 43 -4.63 -12.44 6.43
CA THR A 43 -5.49 -12.50 7.62
C THR A 43 -6.63 -13.51 7.45
N LEU A 44 -7.31 -13.49 6.29
CA LEU A 44 -8.34 -14.47 5.96
C LEU A 44 -7.76 -15.89 5.83
N ALA A 45 -6.61 -16.03 5.19
CA ALA A 45 -5.91 -17.30 5.07
C ALA A 45 -5.48 -17.87 6.42
N THR A 46 -5.14 -17.01 7.40
CA THR A 46 -4.95 -17.44 8.79
C THR A 46 -6.24 -18.06 9.36
N GLY A 47 -7.39 -17.44 9.08
CA GLY A 47 -8.70 -17.97 9.48
C GLY A 47 -9.05 -19.31 8.82
N LEU A 48 -8.50 -19.58 7.63
CA LEU A 48 -8.68 -20.84 6.91
C LEU A 48 -7.72 -21.93 7.40
N PHE A 49 -6.43 -21.62 7.48
CA PHE A 49 -5.33 -22.59 7.58
C PHE A 49 -4.65 -22.68 8.95
N ALA A 50 -5.04 -21.87 9.95
CA ALA A 50 -4.48 -21.98 11.29
C ALA A 50 -4.65 -23.40 11.85
N SER A 51 -3.62 -23.92 12.53
CA SER A 51 -3.65 -25.28 13.10
C SER A 51 -2.95 -25.33 14.44
N THR A 52 -3.61 -25.95 15.41
CA THR A 52 -3.04 -26.26 16.74
C THR A 52 -1.86 -27.22 16.67
N LEU A 53 -1.72 -27.98 15.58
CA LEU A 53 -0.55 -28.84 15.34
C LEU A 53 0.73 -28.01 15.10
N ILE A 54 0.57 -26.80 14.55
CA ILE A 54 1.69 -25.88 14.26
C ILE A 54 1.89 -24.91 15.42
N ASN A 55 0.79 -24.39 15.99
CA ASN A 55 0.83 -23.53 17.17
C ASN A 55 -0.19 -24.02 18.21
N PRO A 56 0.23 -24.85 19.19
CA PRO A 56 -0.66 -25.39 20.22
C PRO A 56 -1.37 -24.34 21.09
N GLY A 57 -0.82 -23.12 21.18
CA GLY A 57 -1.43 -22.01 21.92
C GLY A 57 -2.46 -21.20 21.11
N GLY A 58 -2.60 -21.48 19.81
CA GLY A 58 -3.55 -20.81 18.92
C GLY A 58 -4.81 -21.64 18.63
N PRO A 59 -5.83 -21.06 17.99
CA PRO A 59 -7.01 -21.79 17.54
C PRO A 59 -6.76 -22.53 16.21
N ASN A 60 -7.57 -23.55 15.94
CA ASN A 60 -7.71 -24.10 14.59
C ASN A 60 -8.44 -23.10 13.68
N GLY A 61 -8.18 -23.19 12.38
CA GLY A 61 -8.91 -22.49 11.31
C GLY A 61 -10.07 -23.32 10.77
N LEU A 62 -10.77 -22.77 9.77
CA LEU A 62 -11.94 -23.39 9.13
C LEU A 62 -11.63 -24.81 8.63
N PHE A 63 -10.51 -25.01 7.94
CA PHE A 63 -10.15 -26.32 7.39
C PHE A 63 -9.72 -27.36 8.44
N PHE A 64 -9.54 -26.91 9.69
CA PHE A 64 -9.18 -27.76 10.83
C PHE A 64 -10.31 -27.84 11.87
N GLY A 65 -11.56 -27.57 11.45
CA GLY A 65 -12.76 -27.81 12.26
C GLY A 65 -13.27 -26.63 13.07
N ASN A 66 -12.71 -25.43 12.89
CA ASN A 66 -13.17 -24.22 13.59
C ASN A 66 -13.61 -23.12 12.61
N PRO A 67 -14.87 -23.16 12.14
CA PRO A 67 -15.39 -22.15 11.21
C PRO A 67 -15.46 -20.74 11.82
N GLY A 68 -15.58 -20.64 13.15
CA GLY A 68 -15.61 -19.36 13.86
C GLY A 68 -14.34 -18.54 13.64
N GLN A 69 -13.20 -19.19 13.46
CA GLN A 69 -11.93 -18.50 13.25
C GLN A 69 -11.92 -17.64 11.98
N LEU A 70 -12.50 -18.11 10.88
CA LEU A 70 -12.59 -17.31 9.66
C LEU A 70 -13.43 -16.04 9.88
N GLY A 71 -14.53 -16.16 10.63
CA GLY A 71 -15.37 -15.02 10.98
C GLY A 71 -14.65 -13.99 11.85
N ILE A 72 -13.89 -14.46 12.85
CA ILE A 72 -13.06 -13.60 13.71
C ILE A 72 -12.02 -12.85 12.88
N GLN A 73 -11.30 -13.54 11.98
CA GLN A 73 -10.30 -12.93 11.12
C GLN A 73 -10.92 -11.92 10.13
N ALA A 74 -12.08 -12.23 9.56
CA ALA A 74 -12.79 -11.31 8.68
C ALA A 74 -13.25 -10.04 9.41
N LEU A 75 -13.79 -10.19 10.63
CA LEU A 75 -14.14 -9.04 11.48
C LEU A 75 -12.91 -8.22 11.84
N ALA A 76 -11.78 -8.87 12.16
CA ALA A 76 -10.53 -8.19 12.42
C ALA A 76 -10.06 -7.34 11.23
N CYS A 77 -10.16 -7.86 10.00
CA CYS A 77 -9.86 -7.07 8.79
C CYS A 77 -10.70 -5.79 8.72
N VAL A 78 -12.01 -5.88 8.95
CA VAL A 78 -12.93 -4.74 8.89
C VAL A 78 -12.60 -3.72 9.98
N ILE A 79 -12.37 -4.18 11.21
CA ILE A 79 -12.02 -3.31 12.34
C ILE A 79 -10.71 -2.58 12.08
N VAL A 80 -9.66 -3.30 11.64
CA VAL A 80 -8.35 -2.72 11.37
C VAL A 80 -8.42 -1.75 10.19
N ALA A 81 -9.13 -2.10 9.10
CA ALA A 81 -9.31 -1.22 7.96
C ALA A 81 -10.05 0.07 8.34
N ALA A 82 -11.13 -0.03 9.12
CA ALA A 82 -11.87 1.13 9.61
C ALA A 82 -11.01 2.00 10.53
N PHE A 83 -10.31 1.39 11.48
CA PHE A 83 -9.42 2.10 12.39
C PHE A 83 -8.29 2.82 11.64
N ALA A 84 -7.60 2.13 10.74
CA ALA A 84 -6.49 2.70 9.98
C ALA A 84 -6.95 3.80 9.03
N PHE A 85 -8.07 3.62 8.32
CA PHE A 85 -8.61 4.61 7.41
C PHE A 85 -9.13 5.86 8.15
N VAL A 86 -10.01 5.68 9.14
CA VAL A 86 -10.60 6.80 9.89
C VAL A 86 -9.53 7.53 10.69
N GLY A 87 -8.66 6.79 11.38
CA GLY A 87 -7.55 7.38 12.16
C GLY A 87 -6.63 8.20 11.27
N SER A 88 -6.14 7.63 10.17
CA SER A 88 -5.28 8.35 9.22
C SER A 88 -6.00 9.56 8.62
N TYR A 89 -7.25 9.41 8.20
CA TYR A 89 -8.04 10.50 7.64
C TYR A 89 -8.20 11.67 8.63
N VAL A 90 -8.54 11.38 9.89
CA VAL A 90 -8.68 12.40 10.93
C VAL A 90 -7.35 13.11 11.18
N ILE A 91 -6.25 12.37 11.31
CA ILE A 91 -4.92 12.94 11.53
C ILE A 91 -4.53 13.85 10.36
N LEU A 92 -4.66 13.35 9.13
CA LEU A 92 -4.32 14.13 7.92
C LEU A 92 -5.19 15.38 7.82
N ARG A 93 -6.51 15.29 8.07
CA ARG A 93 -7.40 16.45 8.09
C ARG A 93 -7.05 17.46 9.16
N ILE A 94 -6.60 17.02 10.34
CA ILE A 94 -6.13 17.94 11.39
C ILE A 94 -4.86 18.66 10.93
N ILE A 95 -3.91 17.95 10.33
CA ILE A 95 -2.68 18.54 9.79
C ILE A 95 -3.00 19.58 8.70
N ASP A 96 -3.93 19.24 7.80
CA ASP A 96 -4.38 20.08 6.67
C ASP A 96 -4.96 21.44 7.11
N ILE A 97 -5.39 21.58 8.37
CA ILE A 97 -5.82 22.87 8.95
C ILE A 97 -4.63 23.81 9.18
N PHE A 98 -3.46 23.26 9.51
CA PHE A 98 -2.27 24.02 9.87
C PHE A 98 -1.27 24.14 8.72
N THR A 99 -1.19 23.12 7.85
CA THR A 99 -0.22 23.08 6.76
C THR A 99 -0.81 22.29 5.59
N PRO A 100 -0.78 22.82 4.35
CA PRO A 100 -1.23 22.09 3.17
C PRO A 100 -0.52 20.74 3.04
N LEU A 101 -1.27 19.66 2.83
CA LEU A 101 -0.69 18.32 2.68
C LEU A 101 0.01 18.10 1.34
N ARG A 102 -0.34 18.89 0.31
CA ARG A 102 0.26 18.84 -1.03
C ARG A 102 0.92 20.18 -1.32
N VAL A 103 2.10 20.14 -1.95
CA VAL A 103 2.79 21.33 -2.44
C VAL A 103 1.99 22.01 -3.56
N SER A 104 2.37 23.24 -3.92
CA SER A 104 1.73 23.91 -5.06
C SER A 104 2.07 23.20 -6.37
N PRO A 105 1.23 23.29 -7.42
CA PRO A 105 1.52 22.69 -8.71
C PRO A 105 2.87 23.12 -9.30
N ALA A 106 3.25 24.38 -9.12
CA ALA A 106 4.55 24.88 -9.60
C ALA A 106 5.74 24.26 -8.86
N GLU A 107 5.61 23.96 -7.56
CA GLU A 107 6.64 23.27 -6.78
C GLU A 107 6.68 21.76 -7.12
N GLU A 108 5.52 21.16 -7.40
CA GLU A 108 5.42 19.77 -7.88
C GLU A 108 6.08 19.61 -9.26
N ASP A 109 5.81 20.53 -10.20
CA ASP A 109 6.38 20.55 -11.55
C ASP A 109 7.90 20.79 -11.54
N ALA A 110 8.40 21.59 -10.60
CA ALA A 110 9.84 21.84 -10.43
C ALA A 110 10.58 20.66 -9.77
N GLY A 111 9.86 19.73 -9.14
CA GLY A 111 10.41 18.67 -8.30
C GLY A 111 10.70 19.13 -6.86
N LEU A 112 10.47 18.23 -5.90
CA LEU A 112 10.63 18.52 -4.47
C LEU A 112 12.09 18.74 -4.04
N ASP A 113 13.04 18.16 -4.76
CA ASP A 113 14.47 18.34 -4.48
C ASP A 113 14.87 19.81 -4.71
N ILE A 114 14.38 20.42 -5.79
CA ILE A 114 14.67 21.83 -6.13
C ILE A 114 13.81 22.80 -5.32
N SER A 115 12.49 22.59 -5.31
CA SER A 115 11.57 23.52 -4.64
C SER A 115 11.70 23.49 -3.11
N GLY A 116 11.97 22.31 -2.53
CA GLY A 116 12.08 22.12 -1.09
C GLY A 116 13.49 22.29 -0.53
N PHE A 117 14.52 21.86 -1.25
CA PHE A 117 15.89 21.79 -0.74
C PHE A 117 16.91 22.58 -1.57
N GLY A 118 16.56 23.00 -2.80
CA GLY A 118 17.48 23.69 -3.70
C GLY A 118 18.61 22.80 -4.21
N GLU A 119 18.40 21.48 -4.21
CA GLU A 119 19.39 20.47 -4.58
C GLU A 119 18.93 19.72 -5.84
N GLU A 120 19.89 19.36 -6.71
CA GLU A 120 19.65 18.43 -7.82
C GLU A 120 20.14 17.03 -7.43
N ALA A 121 19.28 16.03 -7.56
CA ALA A 121 19.65 14.63 -7.29
C ALA A 121 20.79 14.14 -8.20
N TYR A 122 20.82 14.59 -9.46
CA TYR A 122 21.80 14.19 -10.47
C TYR A 122 22.27 15.39 -11.29
N VAL A 123 23.53 15.79 -11.06
CA VAL A 123 24.14 16.98 -11.66
C VAL A 123 24.46 16.82 -13.17
N GLY A 124 24.60 15.58 -13.65
CA GLY A 124 25.07 15.27 -15.02
C GLY A 124 23.97 15.19 -16.08
N GLU A 125 22.73 14.89 -15.69
CA GLU A 125 21.63 14.64 -16.64
C GLU A 125 21.06 15.97 -17.19
N ALA A 126 21.04 17.02 -16.35
CA ALA A 126 20.69 18.37 -16.76
C ALA A 126 21.74 19.00 -17.71
N GLU A 127 23.02 18.67 -17.53
CA GLU A 127 24.12 19.12 -18.41
C GLU A 127 24.12 18.36 -19.75
N GLU A 128 23.81 17.06 -19.75
CA GLU A 128 23.70 16.22 -20.95
C GLU A 128 22.49 16.61 -21.82
N ALA A 129 21.31 16.84 -21.21
CA ALA A 129 20.13 17.34 -21.92
C ALA A 129 20.36 18.74 -22.54
N ARG A 130 21.05 19.65 -21.82
CA ARG A 130 21.44 20.97 -22.35
C ARG A 130 22.46 20.89 -23.49
N SER A 131 23.39 19.93 -23.46
CA SER A 131 24.46 19.84 -24.47
C SER A 131 24.05 19.09 -25.74
N THR A 132 23.08 18.19 -25.65
CA THR A 132 22.63 17.34 -26.78
C THR A 132 21.46 17.94 -27.55
N GLY A 133 20.81 19.00 -27.04
CA GLY A 133 19.64 19.61 -27.69
C GLY A 133 18.44 18.66 -27.79
N VAL A 134 18.46 17.57 -27.02
CA VAL A 134 17.34 16.65 -26.91
C VAL A 134 16.42 17.23 -25.84
N GLU A 135 15.30 17.79 -26.30
CA GLU A 135 14.19 18.14 -25.42
C GLU A 135 13.78 16.85 -24.71
N SER A 136 13.94 16.84 -23.39
CA SER A 136 13.50 15.73 -22.55
C SER A 136 11.96 15.65 -22.67
N ASP A 137 11.49 14.66 -23.43
CA ASP A 137 10.07 14.40 -23.68
C ASP A 137 9.31 14.28 -22.34
N PRO A 138 8.04 14.71 -22.27
CA PRO A 138 7.30 14.97 -21.02
C PRO A 138 6.95 13.70 -20.22
#